data_AF-A0A370QG89-F1
#
_entry.id   AF-A0A370QG89-F1
#
_cell.length_a   1.000
_cell.length_b   1.000
_cell.length_c   1.000
_cell.angle_alpha   90.00
_cell.angle_beta   90.00
_cell.angle_gamma   90.00
#
_symmetry.space_group_name_H-M   'P 1'
#
loop_
_entity.id
_entity.type
_entity.pdbx_description
1 polymer ?
#
loop_
_entity_poly.entity_id
_entity_poly.type
_entity_poly.pdbx_seq_one_letter_code
_entity_poly.pdbx_strand_id
1 'polypeptide(L)'
;MEKPFIEIDAKEFILKPFEIQKPEGYEFAENYPNCCHSHKHNYKLLTDYLERFPFCCDNHADFYKRFKFDKEKVYGQIPIWVLKAVDYTWHTIEQNINEDDWFDAITEYFELCFWSMGTPAVGSHIYLELVELNLQRKDGKFPKDKCKALLKFLTEVNKYKPAQEKTDLNLLYSTYQKWLKAFPFDLPFFSPLKPQLTKSLPFVKEVTRRNRYLGMVTAKLVTPTELVASLYRRTQHILSLIDTTELQKQGLISQAEKLSIDVLNENHRFKQRTLTETYNKGEKQYIKTIKKWLENEKVYFKEIVPKLKQAPAPTPKKEKTPKTYFGFSGDTNALLTVLKALQLRVDMLKEDFTTVDNFHKLLTAKDFSNLDVKVHLNCDNKQFYYIITKLQPYFTNLKWVTIAKSMLFLSEGNSLLGQSDLSSAKNNNPKLKTVIDNIFRDMK
;
A
#
# COMPACT_ATOMS: atom_id res chain seq x y z
N MET A 1 15.35 -17.84 12.19
CA MET A 1 14.13 -17.18 11.67
C MET A 1 14.54 -15.79 11.25
N GLU A 2 14.42 -15.45 9.97
CA GLU A 2 14.77 -14.10 9.48
C GLU A 2 13.85 -13.08 10.17
N LYS A 3 14.45 -12.03 10.74
CA LYS A 3 13.75 -10.89 11.34
C LYS A 3 14.14 -9.63 10.57
N PRO A 4 13.52 -9.38 9.40
CA PRO A 4 13.92 -8.26 8.56
C PRO A 4 13.45 -6.91 9.11
N PHE A 5 12.51 -6.89 10.07
CA PHE A 5 12.00 -5.66 10.67
C PHE A 5 12.68 -5.41 12.02
N ILE A 6 13.15 -4.18 12.20
CA ILE A 6 13.70 -3.68 13.45
C ILE A 6 12.67 -2.71 14.05
N GLU A 7 12.26 -2.97 15.27
CA GLU A 7 11.43 -2.06 16.05
C GLU A 7 12.31 -1.41 17.11
N ILE A 8 12.37 -0.07 17.10
CA ILE A 8 13.10 0.72 18.08
C ILE A 8 12.08 1.53 18.86
N ASP A 9 11.99 1.32 20.16
CA ASP A 9 11.10 2.11 21.01
C ASP A 9 11.62 3.55 21.11
N ALA A 10 10.72 4.55 21.18
CA ALA A 10 11.09 5.97 21.22
C ALA A 10 12.04 6.31 22.38
N LYS A 11 12.01 5.57 23.48
CA LYS A 11 12.95 5.75 24.61
C LYS A 11 14.36 5.23 24.35
N GLU A 12 14.57 4.51 23.24
CA GLU A 12 15.78 3.78 22.89
C GLU A 12 16.64 4.51 21.83
N PHE A 13 16.18 5.65 21.30
CA PHE A 13 16.96 6.48 20.39
C PHE A 13 16.71 7.98 20.58
N ILE A 14 17.63 8.79 20.05
CA ILE A 14 17.45 10.22 19.88
C ILE A 14 17.11 10.49 18.42
N LEU A 15 15.94 11.07 18.18
CA LEU A 15 15.70 11.80 16.95
C LEU A 15 16.18 13.23 17.18
N LYS A 16 17.19 13.67 16.44
CA LYS A 16 17.67 15.05 16.57
C LYS A 16 16.60 16.01 16.05
N PRO A 17 16.31 17.10 16.78
CA PRO A 17 15.44 18.14 16.24
C PRO A 17 16.07 18.78 15.01
N PHE A 18 15.24 19.37 14.17
CA PHE A 18 15.65 20.02 12.95
C PHE A 18 14.83 21.29 12.68
N GLU A 19 15.42 22.23 11.95
CA GLU A 19 14.72 23.41 11.47
C GLU A 19 13.78 23.03 10.34
N ILE A 20 12.51 23.43 10.45
CA ILE A 20 11.55 23.32 9.36
C ILE A 20 11.77 24.43 8.34
N GLN A 21 11.53 24.12 7.07
CA GLN A 21 11.67 25.10 5.99
C GLN A 21 10.61 26.20 6.13
N LYS A 22 11.04 27.43 5.85
CA LYS A 22 10.15 28.60 5.78
C LYS A 22 9.07 28.36 4.73
N PRO A 23 7.76 28.44 5.07
CA PRO A 23 6.69 28.33 4.09
C PRO A 23 6.80 29.40 3.00
N GLU A 24 6.31 29.06 1.81
CA GLU A 24 6.25 30.01 0.70
C GLU A 24 5.40 31.24 1.08
N GLY A 25 5.89 32.43 0.70
CA GLY A 25 5.23 33.71 0.99
C GLY A 25 5.31 34.18 2.45
N TYR A 26 5.91 33.41 3.37
CA TYR A 26 6.12 33.87 4.74
C TYR A 26 7.37 34.74 4.86
N GLU A 27 7.24 35.91 5.49
CA GLU A 27 8.36 36.78 5.82
C GLU A 27 8.39 37.12 7.30
N PHE A 28 9.59 37.11 7.88
CA PHE A 28 9.77 37.54 9.27
C PHE A 28 9.73 39.05 9.37
N ALA A 29 9.17 39.54 10.48
CA ALA A 29 9.31 40.94 10.85
C ALA A 29 10.80 41.28 11.10
N GLU A 30 11.16 42.54 10.87
CA GLU A 30 12.49 43.04 11.20
C GLU A 30 12.82 42.80 12.68
N ASN A 31 14.07 42.44 12.97
CA ASN A 31 14.57 42.13 14.31
C ASN A 31 13.91 40.92 15.01
N TYR A 32 13.32 39.98 14.28
CA TYR A 32 12.81 38.72 14.85
C TYR A 32 13.89 37.96 15.65
N PRO A 33 13.60 37.41 16.86
CA PRO A 33 12.30 37.37 17.55
C PRO A 33 12.00 38.58 18.46
N ASN A 34 12.84 39.62 18.45
CA ASN A 34 12.66 40.83 19.26
C ASN A 34 11.69 41.87 18.64
N CYS A 35 11.03 41.52 17.54
CA CYS A 35 10.16 42.40 16.77
C CYS A 35 8.91 42.89 17.53
N CYS A 36 8.40 42.12 18.50
CA CYS A 36 7.25 42.54 19.31
C CYS A 36 7.27 41.93 20.72
N HIS A 37 6.39 42.42 21.61
CA HIS A 37 6.26 41.91 22.98
C HIS A 37 5.92 40.41 23.01
N SER A 38 5.03 39.95 22.13
CA SER A 38 4.60 38.54 22.09
C SER A 38 5.76 37.61 21.72
N HIS A 39 6.49 37.90 20.64
CA HIS A 39 7.63 37.06 20.21
C HIS A 39 8.76 37.07 21.24
N LYS A 40 9.07 38.23 21.83
CA LYS A 40 10.07 38.33 22.91
C LYS A 40 9.66 37.51 24.14
N HIS A 41 8.39 37.58 24.54
CA HIS A 41 7.86 36.82 25.67
C HIS A 41 7.91 35.31 25.40
N ASN A 42 7.42 34.85 24.25
CA ASN A 42 7.38 33.43 23.89
C ASN A 42 8.81 32.86 23.71
N TYR A 43 9.73 33.63 23.13
CA TYR A 43 11.14 33.24 23.03
C TYR A 43 11.79 33.06 24.40
N LYS A 44 11.50 33.96 25.33
CA LYS A 44 11.97 33.86 26.72
C LYS A 44 11.39 32.61 27.40
N LEU A 45 10.09 32.37 27.28
CA LEU A 45 9.44 31.17 27.84
C LEU A 45 10.11 29.87 27.38
N LEU A 46 10.43 29.77 26.09
CA LEU A 46 11.13 28.62 25.51
C LEU A 46 12.57 28.50 26.00
N THR A 47 13.28 29.63 26.12
CA THR A 47 14.65 29.68 26.66
C THR A 47 14.68 29.22 28.12
N ASP A 48 13.82 29.78 28.97
CA ASP A 48 13.69 29.44 30.39
C ASP A 48 13.30 27.96 30.58
N TYR A 49 12.57 27.36 29.63
CA TYR A 49 12.32 25.92 29.62
C TYR A 49 13.56 25.09 29.27
N LEU A 50 14.29 25.48 28.22
CA LEU A 50 15.51 24.78 27.78
C LEU A 50 16.64 24.84 28.82
N GLU A 51 16.72 25.92 29.60
CA GLU A 51 17.67 26.04 30.70
C GLU A 51 17.49 24.93 31.75
N ARG A 52 16.22 24.59 32.06
CA ARG A 52 15.87 23.52 33.02
C ARG A 52 16.04 22.13 32.42
N PHE A 53 15.92 21.97 31.10
CA PHE A 53 16.17 20.70 30.42
C PHE A 53 17.67 20.32 30.48
N PRO A 54 18.04 19.04 30.69
CA PRO A 54 17.19 17.84 30.81
C PRO A 54 16.70 17.53 32.23
N PHE A 55 17.02 18.36 33.24
CA PHE A 55 16.67 18.12 34.65
C PHE A 55 15.31 18.69 35.06
N CYS A 56 14.43 18.96 34.10
CA CYS A 56 13.10 19.50 34.35
C CYS A 56 12.11 18.46 34.91
N CYS A 57 12.39 17.17 34.75
CA CYS A 57 11.65 16.05 35.35
C CYS A 57 12.48 14.76 35.34
N ASP A 58 12.06 13.76 36.12
CA ASP A 58 12.75 12.46 36.21
C ASP A 58 12.90 11.77 34.86
N ASN A 59 11.85 11.79 34.03
CA ASN A 59 11.87 11.16 32.70
C ASN A 59 12.97 11.74 31.79
N HIS A 60 13.12 13.07 31.75
CA HIS A 60 14.16 13.72 30.95
C HIS A 60 15.55 13.55 31.57
N ALA A 61 15.65 13.54 32.90
CA ALA A 61 16.91 13.29 33.59
C ALA A 61 17.41 11.86 33.30
N ASP A 62 16.53 10.87 33.32
CA ASP A 62 16.86 9.48 33.00
C ASP A 62 17.20 9.29 31.52
N PHE A 63 16.47 9.97 30.62
CA PHE A 63 16.81 10.00 29.20
C PHE A 63 18.22 10.58 28.99
N TYR A 64 18.58 11.67 29.67
CA TYR A 64 19.94 12.22 29.61
C TYR A 64 21.00 11.28 30.18
N LYS A 65 20.75 10.65 31.33
CA LYS A 65 21.69 9.65 31.91
C LYS A 65 22.01 8.53 30.93
N ARG A 66 21.02 8.12 30.14
CA ARG A 66 21.13 7.06 29.15
C ARG A 66 21.98 7.46 27.94
N PHE A 67 21.67 8.59 27.31
CA PHE A 67 22.29 8.97 26.03
C PHE A 67 23.49 9.91 26.17
N LYS A 68 23.60 10.63 27.29
CA LYS A 68 24.69 11.58 27.60
C LYS A 68 24.99 12.54 26.44
N PHE A 69 23.93 13.06 25.80
CA PHE A 69 24.05 13.94 24.65
C PHE A 69 24.55 15.33 25.03
N ASP A 70 25.17 16.05 24.10
CA ASP A 70 25.55 17.45 24.26
C ASP A 70 24.30 18.34 24.09
N LYS A 71 23.79 18.91 25.19
CA LYS A 71 22.52 19.68 25.18
C LYS A 71 22.57 20.85 24.21
N GLU A 72 23.66 21.61 24.21
CA GLU A 72 23.78 22.82 23.39
C GLU A 72 23.84 22.47 21.91
N LYS A 73 24.58 21.41 21.56
CA LYS A 73 24.65 20.95 20.16
C LYS A 73 23.36 20.35 19.65
N VAL A 74 22.61 19.64 20.49
CA VAL A 74 21.39 18.94 20.05
C VAL A 74 20.16 19.82 20.14
N TYR A 75 20.02 20.61 21.20
CA TYR A 75 18.79 21.34 21.52
C TYR A 75 18.96 22.87 21.63
N GLY A 76 20.17 23.41 21.47
CA GLY A 76 20.42 24.86 21.65
C GLY A 76 19.57 25.77 20.74
N GLN A 77 19.18 25.29 19.56
CA GLN A 77 18.35 26.04 18.60
C GLN A 77 16.83 25.83 18.78
N ILE A 78 16.40 24.94 19.69
CA ILE A 78 14.98 24.66 19.92
C ILE A 78 14.15 25.92 20.18
N PRO A 79 14.59 26.91 21.00
CA PRO A 79 13.74 28.05 21.33
C PRO A 79 13.36 28.86 20.09
N ILE A 80 14.32 29.09 19.18
CA ILE A 80 14.02 29.81 17.95
C ILE A 80 13.25 28.94 16.95
N TRP A 81 13.56 27.64 16.84
CA TRP A 81 12.88 26.73 15.90
C TRP A 81 11.42 26.49 16.29
N VAL A 82 11.10 26.32 17.57
CA VAL A 82 9.72 26.18 18.04
C VAL A 82 8.94 27.47 17.82
N LEU A 83 9.53 28.63 18.10
CA LEU A 83 8.86 29.91 17.85
C LEU A 83 8.56 30.12 16.37
N LYS A 84 9.54 29.83 15.49
CA LYS A 84 9.32 29.83 14.03
C LYS A 84 8.22 28.85 13.62
N ALA A 85 8.17 27.66 14.23
CA ALA A 85 7.13 26.69 13.95
C ALA A 85 5.73 27.19 14.31
N VAL A 86 5.56 27.93 15.40
CA VAL A 86 4.27 28.57 15.72
C VAL A 86 3.85 29.54 14.63
N ASP A 87 4.76 30.42 14.20
CA ASP A 87 4.46 31.42 13.17
C ASP A 87 4.16 30.77 11.81
N TYR A 88 4.97 29.79 11.41
CA TYR A 88 4.76 29.07 10.17
C TYR A 88 3.46 28.28 10.18
N THR A 89 3.12 27.66 11.32
CA THR A 89 1.85 26.98 11.50
C THR A 89 0.68 27.94 11.31
N TRP A 90 0.78 29.14 11.87
CA TRP A 90 -0.24 30.17 11.71
C TRP A 90 -0.40 30.59 10.25
N HIS A 91 0.70 30.85 9.54
CA HIS A 91 0.69 31.14 8.10
C HIS A 91 0.09 29.99 7.28
N THR A 92 0.46 28.74 7.58
CA THR A 92 -0.10 27.56 6.91
C THR A 92 -1.62 27.47 7.10
N ILE A 93 -2.13 27.79 8.30
CA ILE A 93 -3.57 27.88 8.52
C ILE A 93 -4.16 28.98 7.63
N GLU A 94 -3.61 30.19 7.61
CA GLU A 94 -4.12 31.29 6.78
C GLU A 94 -4.22 30.93 5.30
N GLN A 95 -3.20 30.25 4.76
CA GLN A 95 -3.17 29.88 3.34
C GLN A 95 -4.12 28.75 2.98
N ASN A 96 -4.35 27.80 3.90
CA ASN A 96 -5.05 26.56 3.56
C ASN A 96 -6.48 26.49 4.11
N ILE A 97 -6.85 27.30 5.10
CA ILE A 97 -8.11 27.14 5.85
C ILE A 97 -9.37 27.22 4.97
N ASN A 98 -9.28 27.82 3.76
CA ASN A 98 -10.40 27.94 2.84
C ASN A 98 -10.37 26.96 1.66
N GLU A 99 -9.30 26.16 1.54
CA GLU A 99 -9.15 25.16 0.49
C GLU A 99 -10.02 23.92 0.75
N ASP A 100 -10.25 23.11 -0.28
CA ASP A 100 -11.08 21.90 -0.18
C ASP A 100 -10.42 20.86 0.75
N ASP A 101 -9.09 20.70 0.66
CA ASP A 101 -8.27 19.77 1.45
C ASP A 101 -7.68 20.41 2.72
N TRP A 102 -8.25 21.52 3.18
CA TRP A 102 -7.73 22.35 4.27
C TRP A 102 -7.32 21.57 5.52
N PHE A 103 -8.13 20.57 5.92
CA PHE A 103 -7.91 19.83 7.16
C PHE A 103 -6.65 18.97 7.08
N ASP A 104 -6.46 18.26 5.96
CA ASP A 104 -5.29 17.42 5.75
C ASP A 104 -4.04 18.28 5.56
N ALA A 105 -4.12 19.35 4.75
CA ALA A 105 -3.01 20.28 4.56
C ALA A 105 -2.49 20.87 5.90
N ILE A 106 -3.39 21.31 6.78
CA ILE A 106 -3.01 21.91 8.06
C ILE A 106 -2.53 20.85 9.06
N THR A 107 -3.25 19.72 9.19
CA THR A 107 -2.88 18.69 10.17
C THR A 107 -1.59 17.94 9.80
N GLU A 108 -1.31 17.76 8.51
CA GLU A 108 -0.03 17.23 8.04
C GLU A 108 1.13 18.18 8.36
N TYR A 109 0.89 19.50 8.32
CA TYR A 109 1.89 20.49 8.72
C TYR A 109 2.12 20.49 10.24
N PHE A 110 1.06 20.35 11.04
CA PHE A 110 1.22 20.18 12.50
C PHE A 110 2.12 18.99 12.82
N GLU A 111 1.97 17.88 12.11
CA GLU A 111 2.83 16.71 12.28
C GLU A 111 4.28 16.96 11.89
N LEU A 112 4.53 17.71 10.81
CA LEU A 112 5.89 18.15 10.48
C LEU A 112 6.51 18.91 11.66
N CYS A 113 5.78 19.85 12.25
CA CYS A 113 6.23 20.63 13.41
C CYS A 113 6.49 19.74 14.63
N PHE A 114 5.67 18.73 14.90
CA PHE A 114 5.94 17.78 15.99
C PHE A 114 7.21 16.96 15.73
N TRP A 115 7.37 16.45 14.50
CA TRP A 115 8.55 15.67 14.10
C TRP A 115 9.84 16.50 14.19
N SER A 116 9.77 17.79 13.89
CA SER A 116 10.93 18.68 13.91
C SER A 116 11.49 18.94 15.31
N MET A 117 10.74 18.65 16.36
CA MET A 117 11.17 18.81 17.76
C MET A 117 11.97 17.61 18.29
N GLY A 118 12.06 16.52 17.52
CA GLY A 118 12.87 15.35 17.85
C GLY A 118 12.32 14.48 18.99
N THR A 119 13.20 13.63 19.54
CA THR A 119 12.89 12.72 20.66
C THR A 119 13.97 12.82 21.74
N PRO A 120 13.64 13.28 22.96
CA PRO A 120 12.34 13.82 23.38
C PRO A 120 11.97 15.10 22.62
N ALA A 121 10.66 15.31 22.44
CA ALA A 121 10.12 16.48 21.76
C ALA A 121 10.15 17.72 22.67
N VAL A 122 11.36 18.24 22.91
CA VAL A 122 11.62 19.40 23.78
C VAL A 122 10.88 20.63 23.23
N GLY A 123 10.04 21.26 24.07
CA GLY A 123 9.26 22.45 23.68
C GLY A 123 7.92 22.19 22.98
N SER A 124 7.57 20.92 22.70
CA SER A 124 6.30 20.55 22.03
C SER A 124 5.03 20.99 22.76
N HIS A 125 5.01 20.88 24.08
CA HIS A 125 3.92 21.39 24.92
C HIS A 125 3.73 22.91 24.80
N ILE A 126 4.81 23.69 24.71
CA ILE A 126 4.74 25.16 24.52
C ILE A 126 4.24 25.47 23.10
N TYR A 127 4.71 24.75 22.09
CA TYR A 127 4.18 24.87 20.73
C TYR A 127 2.67 24.64 20.69
N LEU A 128 2.20 23.53 21.30
CA LEU A 128 0.79 23.19 21.40
C LEU A 128 -0.01 24.31 22.05
N GLU A 129 0.43 24.79 23.21
CA GLU A 129 -0.23 25.86 23.96
C GLU A 129 -0.34 27.14 23.11
N LEU A 130 0.73 27.56 22.45
CA LEU A 130 0.74 28.77 21.62
C LEU A 130 -0.18 28.65 20.40
N VAL A 131 -0.20 27.49 19.73
CA VAL A 131 -1.10 27.23 18.59
C VAL A 131 -2.56 27.18 19.06
N GLU A 132 -2.85 26.52 20.18
CA GLU A 132 -4.20 26.47 20.77
C GLU A 132 -4.70 27.86 21.12
N LEU A 133 -3.86 28.68 21.78
CA LEU A 133 -4.20 30.07 22.12
C LEU A 133 -4.55 30.90 20.87
N ASN A 134 -3.80 30.71 19.78
CA ASN A 134 -4.07 31.40 18.51
C ASN A 134 -5.40 30.94 17.88
N LEU A 135 -5.71 29.64 17.89
CA LEU A 135 -6.97 29.10 17.36
C LEU A 135 -8.19 29.47 18.20
N GLN A 136 -8.01 29.76 19.49
CA GLN A 136 -9.08 30.16 20.42
C GLN A 136 -9.39 31.66 20.37
N ARG A 137 -8.61 32.47 19.64
CA ARG A 137 -8.87 33.91 19.51
C ARG A 137 -10.25 34.14 18.90
N LYS A 138 -10.99 35.10 19.48
CA LYS A 138 -12.35 35.47 19.05
C LYS A 138 -12.36 36.61 18.02
N ASP A 139 -11.21 36.93 17.42
CA ASP A 139 -11.06 38.01 16.45
C ASP A 139 -11.79 37.75 15.12
N GLY A 140 -12.36 36.54 14.95
CA GLY A 140 -13.22 36.19 13.81
C GLY A 140 -12.43 35.87 12.53
N LYS A 141 -11.11 35.71 12.63
CA LYS A 141 -10.25 35.51 11.47
C LYS A 141 -10.52 34.20 10.72
N PHE A 142 -10.97 33.16 11.43
CA PHE A 142 -11.21 31.83 10.86
C PHE A 142 -12.61 31.29 11.22
N PRO A 143 -13.19 30.41 10.37
CA PRO A 143 -14.47 29.76 10.67
C PRO A 143 -14.41 28.94 11.97
N LYS A 144 -15.36 29.18 12.87
CA LYS A 144 -15.40 28.55 14.21
C LYS A 144 -15.38 27.01 14.16
N ASP A 145 -16.10 26.41 13.21
CA ASP A 145 -16.17 24.95 13.09
C ASP A 145 -14.83 24.35 12.65
N LYS A 146 -14.10 25.04 11.77
CA LYS A 146 -12.75 24.62 11.35
C LYS A 146 -11.74 24.75 12.50
N CYS A 147 -11.76 25.86 13.25
CA CYS A 147 -10.95 25.99 14.47
C CYS A 147 -11.25 24.89 15.48
N LYS A 148 -12.54 24.57 15.70
CA LYS A 148 -12.96 23.49 16.62
C LYS A 148 -12.44 22.13 16.17
N ALA A 149 -12.44 21.85 14.87
CA ALA A 149 -11.88 20.62 14.32
C ALA A 149 -10.36 20.53 14.51
N LEU A 150 -9.61 21.61 14.29
CA LEU A 150 -8.17 21.66 14.55
C LEU A 150 -7.84 21.48 16.03
N LEU A 151 -8.57 22.16 16.93
CA LEU A 151 -8.42 21.99 18.38
C LEU A 151 -8.70 20.55 18.83
N LYS A 152 -9.70 19.90 18.23
CA LYS A 152 -9.99 18.49 18.48
C LYS A 152 -8.81 17.61 18.04
N PHE A 153 -8.24 17.85 16.86
CA PHE A 153 -7.06 17.13 16.39
C PHE A 153 -5.87 17.29 17.34
N LEU A 154 -5.53 18.52 17.75
CA LEU A 154 -4.43 18.78 18.69
C LEU A 154 -4.64 18.06 20.04
N THR A 155 -5.89 18.06 20.53
CA THR A 155 -6.27 17.33 21.75
C THR A 155 -6.07 15.82 21.60
N GLU A 156 -6.44 15.25 20.45
CA GLU A 156 -6.27 13.81 20.17
C GLU A 156 -4.80 13.41 20.08
N VAL A 157 -3.96 14.23 19.44
CA VAL A 157 -2.51 14.04 19.39
C VAL A 157 -1.90 14.06 20.78
N ASN A 158 -2.25 15.05 21.61
CA ASN A 158 -1.72 15.19 22.96
C ASN A 158 -2.18 14.06 23.91
N LYS A 159 -3.39 13.51 23.71
CA LYS A 159 -3.95 12.42 24.52
C LYS A 159 -3.63 11.03 23.98
N TYR A 160 -2.88 10.92 22.89
CA TYR A 160 -2.61 9.64 22.26
C TYR A 160 -1.97 8.67 23.26
N LYS A 161 -2.57 7.47 23.36
CA LYS A 161 -2.00 6.35 24.10
C LYS A 161 -1.71 5.24 23.09
N PRO A 162 -0.47 4.71 23.05
CA PRO A 162 -0.17 3.59 22.17
C PRO A 162 -1.08 2.41 22.50
N ALA A 163 -1.54 1.70 21.46
CA ALA A 163 -2.35 0.51 21.64
C ALA A 163 -1.64 -0.51 22.54
N GLN A 164 -2.39 -1.15 23.44
CA GLN A 164 -1.85 -2.17 24.34
C GLN A 164 -1.36 -3.41 23.59
N GLU A 165 -2.00 -3.74 22.46
CA GLU A 165 -1.63 -4.87 21.62
C GLU A 165 -0.84 -4.37 20.40
N LYS A 166 0.49 -4.58 20.43
CA LYS A 166 1.37 -4.26 19.30
C LYS A 166 1.32 -5.39 18.29
N THR A 167 1.09 -5.05 17.02
CA THR A 167 1.18 -6.01 15.92
C THR A 167 2.65 -6.28 15.60
N ASP A 168 3.14 -7.49 15.86
CA ASP A 168 4.52 -7.90 15.57
C ASP A 168 4.71 -8.12 14.06
N LEU A 169 5.47 -7.21 13.42
CA LEU A 169 5.77 -7.28 11.98
C LEU A 169 6.59 -8.50 11.60
N ASN A 170 7.51 -8.93 12.46
CA ASN A 170 8.31 -10.13 12.21
C ASN A 170 7.46 -11.40 12.31
N LEU A 171 6.46 -11.43 13.20
CA LEU A 171 5.49 -12.51 13.26
C LEU A 171 4.71 -12.60 11.94
N LEU A 172 4.12 -11.49 11.49
CA LEU A 172 3.37 -11.42 10.22
C LEU A 172 4.22 -11.84 9.02
N TYR A 173 5.44 -11.31 8.93
CA TYR A 173 6.39 -11.69 7.89
C TYR A 173 6.70 -13.18 7.94
N SER A 174 7.02 -13.72 9.12
CA SER A 174 7.34 -15.13 9.27
C SER A 174 6.19 -16.05 8.87
N THR A 175 4.94 -15.70 9.24
CA THR A 175 3.73 -16.43 8.82
C THR A 175 3.57 -16.41 7.31
N TYR A 176 3.79 -15.25 6.66
CA TYR A 176 3.73 -15.17 5.21
C TYR A 176 4.83 -16.00 4.53
N GLN A 177 6.06 -15.94 5.04
CA GLN A 177 7.18 -16.73 4.50
C GLN A 177 6.95 -18.23 4.65
N LYS A 178 6.37 -18.70 5.76
CA LYS A 178 5.96 -20.10 5.91
C LYS A 178 4.95 -20.51 4.83
N TRP A 179 3.95 -19.67 4.56
CA TRP A 179 2.99 -19.94 3.49
C TRP A 179 3.65 -19.99 2.11
N LEU A 180 4.51 -19.01 1.77
CA LEU A 180 5.24 -18.99 0.51
C LEU A 180 6.09 -20.26 0.31
N LYS A 181 6.70 -20.74 1.40
CA LYS A 181 7.54 -21.94 1.45
C LYS A 181 6.72 -23.24 1.34
N ALA A 182 5.51 -23.26 1.86
CA ALA A 182 4.63 -24.42 1.81
C ALA A 182 3.96 -24.59 0.44
N PHE A 183 3.58 -23.49 -0.22
CA PHE A 183 2.84 -23.53 -1.47
C PHE A 183 3.68 -24.12 -2.63
N PRO A 184 3.09 -24.93 -3.55
CA PRO A 184 3.84 -25.66 -4.58
C PRO A 184 4.24 -24.80 -5.80
N PHE A 185 4.95 -23.70 -5.57
CA PHE A 185 5.34 -22.77 -6.64
C PHE A 185 6.34 -23.32 -7.65
N ASP A 186 6.98 -24.46 -7.36
CA ASP A 186 7.95 -25.05 -8.29
C ASP A 186 7.23 -25.80 -9.43
N LEU A 187 5.89 -25.97 -9.34
CA LEU A 187 5.08 -26.43 -10.47
C LEU A 187 5.03 -25.37 -11.58
N PRO A 188 5.17 -25.76 -12.87
CA PRO A 188 5.29 -24.82 -13.99
C PRO A 188 4.18 -23.76 -14.05
N PHE A 189 2.92 -24.13 -13.77
CA PHE A 189 1.78 -23.22 -13.83
C PHE A 189 1.65 -22.28 -12.62
N PHE A 190 2.36 -22.55 -11.51
CA PHE A 190 2.42 -21.65 -10.36
C PHE A 190 3.72 -20.82 -10.34
N SER A 191 4.77 -21.29 -10.99
CA SER A 191 6.07 -20.62 -11.03
C SER A 191 6.04 -19.13 -11.40
N PRO A 192 5.17 -18.64 -12.32
CA PRO A 192 5.13 -17.23 -12.67
C PRO A 192 4.60 -16.34 -11.54
N LEU A 193 3.87 -16.92 -10.57
CA LEU A 193 3.29 -16.17 -9.43
C LEU A 193 4.30 -15.92 -8.31
N LYS A 194 5.31 -16.78 -8.19
CA LYS A 194 6.29 -16.75 -7.09
C LYS A 194 7.00 -15.39 -6.97
N PRO A 195 7.55 -14.80 -8.06
CA PRO A 195 8.25 -13.52 -7.95
C PRO A 195 7.35 -12.38 -7.48
N GLN A 196 6.09 -12.36 -7.95
CA GLN A 196 5.12 -11.31 -7.60
C GLN A 196 4.71 -11.40 -6.12
N LEU A 197 4.52 -12.62 -5.62
CA LEU A 197 4.11 -12.85 -4.24
C LEU A 197 5.25 -12.62 -3.26
N THR A 198 6.49 -13.01 -3.62
CA THR A 198 7.67 -12.76 -2.79
C THR A 198 7.95 -11.26 -2.58
N LYS A 199 7.66 -10.41 -3.58
CA LYS A 199 7.83 -8.96 -3.49
C LYS A 199 6.68 -8.22 -2.79
N SER A 200 5.60 -8.91 -2.46
CA SER A 200 4.42 -8.27 -1.86
C SER A 200 4.50 -8.21 -0.33
N LEU A 201 3.91 -7.17 0.25
CA LEU A 201 3.71 -7.01 1.70
C LEU A 201 2.23 -7.27 2.04
N PRO A 202 1.80 -8.54 2.21
CA PRO A 202 0.39 -8.91 2.34
C PRO A 202 -0.22 -8.53 3.69
N PHE A 203 0.57 -7.94 4.58
CA PHE A 203 0.15 -7.49 5.89
C PHE A 203 -0.14 -5.98 5.97
N VAL A 204 0.01 -5.26 4.86
CA VAL A 204 -0.52 -3.89 4.71
C VAL A 204 -1.98 -4.00 4.26
N LYS A 205 -2.91 -3.57 5.13
CA LYS A 205 -4.36 -3.64 4.88
C LYS A 205 -4.84 -2.48 4.03
N GLU A 206 -4.50 -1.27 4.46
CA GLU A 206 -4.87 -0.01 3.81
C GLU A 206 -3.78 1.03 4.09
N VAL A 207 -3.43 1.80 3.07
CA VAL A 207 -2.72 3.06 3.26
C VAL A 207 -3.78 4.09 3.65
N THR A 208 -3.66 4.69 4.82
CA THR A 208 -4.70 5.56 5.37
C THR A 208 -4.45 7.03 5.04
N ARG A 209 -3.19 7.46 5.01
CA ARG A 209 -2.82 8.85 4.71
C ARG A 209 -1.35 8.94 4.30
N ARG A 210 -1.03 9.89 3.42
CA ARG A 210 0.36 10.27 3.10
C ARG A 210 0.58 11.73 3.49
N ASN A 211 1.50 11.98 4.42
CA ASN A 211 1.84 13.34 4.83
C ASN A 211 2.69 14.01 3.74
N ARG A 212 2.17 15.10 3.14
CA ARG A 212 2.85 15.79 2.02
C ARG A 212 4.16 16.48 2.40
N TYR A 213 4.30 16.89 3.65
CA TYR A 213 5.49 17.59 4.14
C TYR A 213 6.60 16.65 4.60
N LEU A 214 6.25 15.53 5.22
CA LEU A 214 7.20 14.53 5.71
C LEU A 214 7.54 13.46 4.66
N GLY A 215 6.72 13.31 3.62
CA GLY A 215 6.82 12.20 2.67
C GLY A 215 6.51 10.83 3.30
N MET A 216 5.98 10.82 4.53
CA MET A 216 5.66 9.61 5.29
C MET A 216 4.27 9.09 4.94
N VAL A 217 4.12 7.76 4.99
CA VAL A 217 2.86 7.07 4.74
C VAL A 217 2.42 6.36 6.01
N THR A 218 1.18 6.61 6.42
CA THR A 218 0.52 5.87 7.48
C THR A 218 -0.25 4.72 6.85
N ALA A 219 -0.01 3.51 7.34
CA ALA A 219 -0.69 2.32 6.87
C ALA A 219 -1.24 1.52 8.05
N LYS A 220 -2.45 0.99 7.88
CA LYS A 220 -3.03 0.04 8.80
C LYS A 220 -2.56 -1.36 8.45
N LEU A 221 -2.10 -2.07 9.47
CA LEU A 221 -1.65 -3.44 9.34
C LEU A 221 -2.81 -4.41 9.57
N VAL A 222 -2.69 -5.60 8.98
CA VAL A 222 -3.57 -6.72 9.33
C VAL A 222 -3.12 -7.35 10.65
N THR A 223 -4.06 -7.90 11.39
CA THR A 223 -3.76 -8.78 12.53
C THR A 223 -3.24 -10.14 12.06
N PRO A 224 -2.55 -10.93 12.92
CA PRO A 224 -2.13 -12.28 12.57
C PRO A 224 -3.29 -13.18 12.10
N THR A 225 -4.47 -13.04 12.73
CA THR A 225 -5.68 -13.79 12.36
C THR A 225 -6.20 -13.40 10.97
N GLU A 226 -6.26 -12.10 10.67
CA GLU A 226 -6.66 -11.60 9.35
C GLU A 226 -5.69 -12.05 8.26
N LEU A 227 -4.37 -12.04 8.53
CA LEU A 227 -3.35 -12.51 7.60
C LEU A 227 -3.60 -13.98 7.25
N VAL A 228 -3.72 -14.85 8.25
CA VAL A 228 -3.94 -16.29 8.03
C VAL A 228 -5.23 -16.55 7.24
N ALA A 229 -6.33 -15.84 7.55
CA ALA A 229 -7.58 -15.95 6.81
C ALA A 229 -7.44 -15.47 5.36
N SER A 230 -6.65 -14.42 5.11
CA SER A 230 -6.32 -13.94 3.76
C SER A 230 -5.52 -14.98 2.97
N LEU A 231 -4.49 -15.58 3.59
CA LEU A 231 -3.66 -16.62 2.98
C LEU A 231 -4.47 -17.88 2.66
N TYR A 232 -5.41 -18.27 3.52
CA TYR A 232 -6.33 -19.37 3.24
C TYR A 232 -7.18 -19.12 2.00
N ARG A 233 -7.87 -17.97 1.94
CA ARG A 233 -8.68 -17.58 0.77
C ARG A 233 -7.84 -17.51 -0.51
N ARG A 234 -6.65 -16.91 -0.41
CA ARG A 234 -5.70 -16.82 -1.53
C ARG A 234 -5.25 -18.21 -2.01
N THR A 235 -5.00 -19.14 -1.10
CA THR A 235 -4.66 -20.53 -1.43
C THR A 235 -5.79 -21.19 -2.22
N GLN A 236 -7.03 -21.09 -1.75
CA GLN A 236 -8.18 -21.69 -2.43
C GLN A 236 -8.35 -21.11 -3.85
N HIS A 237 -8.22 -19.80 -3.97
CA HIS A 237 -8.33 -19.11 -5.25
C HIS A 237 -7.22 -19.55 -6.24
N ILE A 238 -5.95 -19.52 -5.83
CA ILE A 238 -4.85 -19.92 -6.73
C ILE A 238 -5.03 -21.37 -7.21
N LEU A 239 -5.40 -22.28 -6.32
CA LEU A 239 -5.63 -23.67 -6.68
C LEU A 239 -6.83 -23.84 -7.62
N SER A 240 -7.90 -23.04 -7.45
CA SER A 240 -9.09 -23.10 -8.32
C SER A 240 -8.84 -22.57 -9.73
N LEU A 241 -7.78 -21.80 -9.96
CA LEU A 241 -7.42 -21.30 -11.29
C LEU A 241 -6.81 -22.40 -12.17
N ILE A 242 -6.45 -23.56 -11.60
CA ILE A 242 -5.82 -24.66 -12.31
C ILE A 242 -6.83 -25.78 -12.51
N ASP A 243 -7.18 -26.00 -13.78
CA ASP A 243 -7.86 -27.22 -14.22
C ASP A 243 -6.87 -28.06 -15.03
N THR A 244 -6.24 -29.04 -14.37
CA THR A 244 -5.25 -29.92 -14.98
C THR A 244 -5.82 -30.74 -16.14
N THR A 245 -7.13 -31.02 -16.11
CA THR A 245 -7.80 -31.75 -17.20
C THR A 245 -7.88 -30.89 -18.46
N GLU A 246 -8.21 -29.61 -18.30
CA GLU A 246 -8.29 -28.65 -19.41
C GLU A 246 -6.89 -28.28 -19.94
N LEU A 247 -5.91 -28.09 -19.05
CA LEU A 247 -4.51 -27.87 -19.45
C LEU A 247 -3.96 -29.04 -20.28
N GLN A 248 -4.33 -30.28 -19.92
CA GLN A 248 -3.98 -31.46 -20.69
C GLN A 248 -4.67 -31.47 -22.07
N LYS A 249 -5.99 -31.21 -22.14
CA LYS A 249 -6.74 -31.14 -23.41
C LYS A 249 -6.20 -30.07 -24.36
N GLN A 250 -5.77 -28.94 -23.81
CA GLN A 250 -5.21 -27.83 -24.58
C GLN A 250 -3.77 -28.08 -25.04
N GLY A 251 -3.15 -29.21 -24.66
CA GLY A 251 -1.76 -29.54 -24.99
C GLY A 251 -0.74 -28.69 -24.24
N LEU A 252 -1.18 -27.95 -23.20
CA LEU A 252 -0.30 -27.14 -22.34
C LEU A 252 0.51 -28.01 -21.36
N ILE A 253 0.18 -29.30 -21.27
CA ILE A 253 0.94 -30.33 -20.57
C ILE A 253 1.45 -31.32 -21.63
N SER A 254 2.42 -30.86 -22.43
CA SER A 254 3.05 -31.66 -23.49
C SER A 254 3.97 -32.76 -22.93
N GLN A 255 4.47 -32.59 -21.70
CA GLN A 255 5.35 -33.52 -20.99
C GLN A 255 4.67 -34.04 -19.71
N ALA A 256 3.58 -34.81 -19.87
CA ALA A 256 2.80 -35.32 -18.73
C ALA A 256 3.62 -36.14 -17.72
N GLU A 257 4.66 -36.86 -18.18
CA GLU A 257 5.58 -37.59 -17.30
C GLU A 257 6.42 -36.65 -16.43
N LYS A 258 7.01 -35.61 -17.03
CA LYS A 258 7.79 -34.62 -16.31
C LYS A 258 6.93 -33.92 -15.27
N LEU A 259 5.73 -33.47 -15.66
CA LEU A 259 4.82 -32.82 -14.72
C LEU A 259 4.37 -33.77 -13.59
N SER A 260 4.16 -35.06 -13.89
CA SER A 260 3.89 -36.06 -12.86
C SER A 260 5.05 -36.19 -11.86
N ILE A 261 6.30 -36.14 -12.33
CA ILE A 261 7.48 -36.16 -11.46
C ILE A 261 7.53 -34.87 -10.62
N ASP A 262 7.27 -33.71 -11.22
CA ASP A 262 7.24 -32.43 -10.50
C ASP A 262 6.18 -32.45 -9.38
N VAL A 263 4.97 -32.96 -9.64
CA VAL A 263 3.92 -33.12 -8.63
C VAL A 263 4.34 -34.08 -7.50
N LEU A 264 5.00 -35.19 -7.84
CA LEU A 264 5.52 -36.14 -6.83
C LEU A 264 6.59 -35.49 -5.95
N ASN A 265 7.53 -34.78 -6.56
CA ASN A 265 8.59 -34.06 -5.86
C ASN A 265 8.01 -32.98 -4.94
N GLU A 266 7.04 -32.20 -5.42
CA GLU A 266 6.38 -31.16 -4.64
C GLU A 266 5.57 -31.74 -3.47
N ASN A 267 4.87 -32.85 -3.67
CA ASN A 267 4.18 -33.55 -2.59
C ASN A 267 5.17 -34.08 -1.53
N HIS A 268 6.31 -34.63 -1.96
CA HIS A 268 7.35 -35.08 -1.05
C HIS A 268 7.97 -33.92 -0.26
N ARG A 269 8.37 -32.85 -0.95
CA ARG A 269 8.89 -31.61 -0.37
C ARG A 269 7.91 -31.01 0.63
N PHE A 270 6.62 -30.96 0.28
CA PHE A 270 5.55 -30.48 1.15
C PHE A 270 5.46 -31.30 2.44
N LYS A 271 5.44 -32.64 2.32
CA LYS A 271 5.40 -33.53 3.49
C LYS A 271 6.60 -33.33 4.39
N GLN A 272 7.81 -33.32 3.84
CA GLN A 272 9.05 -33.08 4.60
C GLN A 272 8.97 -31.77 5.39
N ARG A 273 8.53 -30.67 4.76
CA ARG A 273 8.37 -29.38 5.43
C ARG A 273 7.33 -29.43 6.55
N THR A 274 6.19 -30.07 6.31
CA THR A 274 5.15 -30.18 7.35
C THR A 274 5.55 -31.01 8.57
N LEU A 275 6.63 -31.79 8.48
CA LEU A 275 7.20 -32.51 9.63
C LEU A 275 8.14 -31.64 10.46
N THR A 276 8.82 -30.67 9.84
CA THR A 276 9.82 -29.82 10.49
C THR A 276 9.27 -28.46 10.92
N GLU A 277 8.21 -27.97 10.26
CA GLU A 277 7.58 -26.68 10.57
C GLU A 277 6.36 -26.82 11.50
N THR A 278 6.20 -25.87 12.41
CA THR A 278 5.01 -25.76 13.26
C THR A 278 4.01 -24.75 12.70
N TYR A 279 2.75 -25.18 12.64
CA TYR A 279 1.61 -24.39 12.15
C TYR A 279 0.52 -24.26 13.22
N ASN A 280 -0.01 -23.05 13.37
CA ASN A 280 -1.13 -22.77 14.25
C ASN A 280 -2.47 -23.31 13.67
N LYS A 281 -3.56 -23.20 14.44
CA LYS A 281 -4.88 -23.74 14.06
C LYS A 281 -5.41 -23.16 12.74
N GLY A 282 -5.21 -21.86 12.50
CA GLY A 282 -5.61 -21.20 11.27
C GLY A 282 -4.71 -21.61 10.09
N GLU A 283 -3.40 -21.64 10.30
CA GLU A 283 -2.43 -22.03 9.27
C GLU A 283 -2.66 -23.48 8.78
N LYS A 284 -3.04 -24.38 9.68
CA LYS A 284 -3.40 -25.77 9.36
C LYS A 284 -4.52 -25.87 8.31
N GLN A 285 -5.37 -24.86 8.15
CA GLN A 285 -6.44 -24.91 7.15
C GLN A 285 -5.88 -24.87 5.72
N TYR A 286 -5.00 -23.91 5.41
CA TYR A 286 -4.40 -23.84 4.06
C TYR A 286 -3.44 -25.02 3.81
N ILE A 287 -2.71 -25.47 4.83
CA ILE A 287 -1.85 -26.66 4.75
C ILE A 287 -2.68 -27.90 4.36
N LYS A 288 -3.83 -28.11 5.02
CA LYS A 288 -4.73 -29.22 4.68
C LYS A 288 -5.25 -29.11 3.24
N THR A 289 -5.60 -27.91 2.78
CA THR A 289 -6.06 -27.69 1.40
C THR A 289 -4.97 -28.02 0.38
N ILE A 290 -3.74 -27.51 0.57
CA ILE A 290 -2.61 -27.79 -0.33
C ILE A 290 -2.31 -29.29 -0.36
N LYS A 291 -2.30 -29.96 0.81
CA LYS A 291 -2.10 -31.41 0.89
C LYS A 291 -3.14 -32.18 0.08
N LYS A 292 -4.42 -31.87 0.27
CA LYS A 292 -5.52 -32.54 -0.44
C LYS A 292 -5.40 -32.35 -1.95
N TRP A 293 -5.05 -31.15 -2.38
CA TRP A 293 -4.86 -30.84 -3.80
C TRP A 293 -3.68 -31.64 -4.39
N LEU A 294 -2.51 -31.64 -3.72
CA LEU A 294 -1.33 -32.41 -4.19
C LEU A 294 -1.58 -33.92 -4.27
N GLU A 295 -2.31 -34.48 -3.30
CA GLU A 295 -2.69 -35.91 -3.35
C GLU A 295 -3.68 -36.20 -4.49
N ASN A 296 -4.63 -35.29 -4.75
CA ASN A 296 -5.54 -35.41 -5.90
C ASN A 296 -4.78 -35.41 -7.23
N GLU A 297 -3.88 -34.44 -7.45
CA GLU A 297 -3.07 -34.36 -8.67
C GLU A 297 -2.19 -35.60 -8.83
N LYS A 298 -1.58 -36.08 -7.74
CA LYS A 298 -0.77 -37.30 -7.75
C LYS A 298 -1.57 -38.52 -8.23
N VAL A 299 -2.81 -38.69 -7.74
CA VAL A 299 -3.68 -39.79 -8.16
C VAL A 299 -4.04 -39.65 -9.64
N TYR A 300 -4.45 -38.46 -10.06
CA TYR A 300 -4.79 -38.17 -11.46
C TYR A 300 -3.64 -38.49 -12.42
N PHE A 301 -2.42 -37.99 -12.14
CA PHE A 301 -1.27 -38.23 -13.00
C PHE A 301 -0.86 -39.71 -13.04
N LYS A 302 -0.98 -40.44 -11.93
CA LYS A 302 -0.74 -41.89 -11.88
C LYS A 302 -1.65 -42.66 -12.84
N GLU A 303 -2.88 -42.22 -13.01
CA GLU A 303 -3.87 -42.87 -13.88
C GLU A 303 -3.76 -42.44 -15.35
N ILE A 304 -3.46 -41.17 -15.62
CA ILE A 304 -3.49 -40.63 -16.99
C ILE A 304 -2.18 -40.88 -17.76
N VAL A 305 -1.03 -40.85 -17.10
CA VAL A 305 0.28 -41.01 -17.76
C VAL A 305 0.40 -42.34 -18.52
N PRO A 306 0.01 -43.50 -17.95
CA PRO A 306 0.02 -44.78 -18.69
C PRO A 306 -0.91 -44.77 -19.92
N LYS A 307 -2.07 -44.11 -19.81
CA LYS A 307 -3.06 -44.01 -20.90
C LYS A 307 -2.55 -43.13 -22.05
N LEU A 308 -1.79 -42.08 -21.74
CA LEU A 308 -1.18 -41.21 -22.74
C LEU A 308 -0.07 -41.90 -23.55
N LYS A 309 0.64 -42.87 -22.96
CA LYS A 309 1.64 -43.68 -23.68
C LYS A 309 1.02 -44.62 -24.71
N GLN A 310 -0.23 -45.02 -24.49
CA GLN A 310 -0.95 -45.97 -25.35
C GLN A 310 -1.78 -45.27 -26.43
N ALA A 311 -1.97 -43.95 -26.33
CA ALA A 311 -2.68 -43.15 -27.32
C ALA A 311 -1.74 -42.76 -28.49
N PRO A 312 -2.22 -42.75 -29.75
CA PRO A 312 -1.43 -42.23 -30.86
C PRO A 312 -1.04 -40.77 -30.58
N ALA A 313 0.23 -40.44 -30.86
CA ALA A 313 0.83 -39.16 -30.50
C ALA A 313 -0.09 -37.99 -30.92
N PRO A 314 -0.54 -37.14 -29.97
CA PRO A 314 -1.31 -35.97 -30.34
C PRO A 314 -0.39 -35.08 -31.17
N THR A 315 -0.84 -34.76 -32.39
CA THR A 315 -0.16 -33.77 -33.25
C THR A 315 0.12 -32.52 -32.42
N PRO A 316 1.37 -32.03 -32.38
CA PRO A 316 1.75 -30.91 -31.52
C PRO A 316 0.97 -29.67 -31.96
N LYS A 317 -0.06 -29.30 -31.19
CA LYS A 317 -0.59 -27.93 -31.25
C LYS A 317 0.48 -27.05 -30.65
N LYS A 318 1.19 -26.31 -31.51
CA LYS A 318 2.18 -25.29 -31.13
C LYS A 318 1.70 -24.55 -29.88
N GLU A 319 2.49 -24.65 -28.80
CA GLU A 319 2.36 -23.80 -27.62
C GLU A 319 2.26 -22.35 -28.08
N LYS A 320 1.11 -21.71 -27.83
CA LYS A 320 1.01 -20.26 -27.99
C LYS A 320 1.65 -19.66 -26.76
N THR A 321 2.88 -19.16 -26.91
CA THR A 321 3.59 -18.35 -25.91
C THR A 321 2.62 -17.37 -25.23
N PRO A 322 2.68 -17.21 -23.89
CA PRO A 322 1.88 -16.22 -23.18
C PRO A 322 2.01 -14.86 -23.87
N LYS A 323 0.89 -14.22 -24.17
CA LYS A 323 0.93 -12.89 -24.79
C LYS A 323 1.42 -11.90 -23.73
N THR A 324 2.59 -11.32 -23.96
CA THR A 324 3.22 -10.32 -23.09
C THR A 324 2.87 -8.90 -23.48
N TYR A 325 1.89 -8.70 -24.37
CA TYR A 325 1.45 -7.36 -24.81
C TYR A 325 -0.03 -7.37 -25.19
N PHE A 326 -0.71 -6.23 -25.01
CA PHE A 326 -2.11 -6.05 -25.39
C PHE A 326 -2.28 -5.63 -26.86
N GLY A 327 -1.28 -4.97 -27.44
CA GLY A 327 -1.21 -4.71 -28.88
C GLY A 327 -2.20 -3.66 -29.35
N PHE A 328 -2.14 -2.47 -28.74
CA PHE A 328 -2.88 -1.30 -29.16
C PHE A 328 -2.40 -0.84 -30.54
N SER A 329 -3.33 -0.46 -31.42
CA SER A 329 -3.03 -0.08 -32.82
C SER A 329 -3.60 1.28 -33.24
N GLY A 330 -4.26 2.00 -32.32
CA GLY A 330 -4.80 3.33 -32.57
C GLY A 330 -3.86 4.47 -32.14
N ASP A 331 -4.41 5.68 -32.08
CA ASP A 331 -3.69 6.86 -31.57
C ASP A 331 -3.51 6.78 -30.05
N THR A 332 -2.25 6.78 -29.60
CA THR A 332 -1.89 6.71 -28.18
C THR A 332 -2.37 7.93 -27.39
N ASN A 333 -2.44 9.12 -28.00
CA ASN A 333 -2.90 10.34 -27.33
C ASN A 333 -4.43 10.32 -27.17
N ALA A 334 -5.15 9.82 -28.17
CA ALA A 334 -6.60 9.59 -28.07
C ALA A 334 -6.91 8.57 -26.96
N LEU A 335 -6.15 7.47 -26.86
CA LEU A 335 -6.28 6.53 -25.75
C LEU A 335 -6.03 7.19 -24.39
N LEU A 336 -4.96 7.98 -24.24
CA LEU A 336 -4.67 8.67 -22.99
C LEU A 336 -5.81 9.62 -22.59
N THR A 337 -6.38 10.34 -23.56
CA THR A 337 -7.53 11.23 -23.34
C THR A 337 -8.76 10.46 -22.85
N VAL A 338 -9.07 9.32 -23.47
CA VAL A 338 -10.15 8.43 -23.04
C VAL A 338 -9.91 7.90 -21.64
N LEU A 339 -8.70 7.48 -21.31
CA LEU A 339 -8.36 6.98 -19.97
C LEU A 339 -8.47 8.07 -18.90
N LYS A 340 -8.04 9.31 -19.21
CA LYS A 340 -8.23 10.47 -18.32
C LYS A 340 -9.71 10.78 -18.09
N ALA A 341 -10.52 10.71 -19.14
CA ALA A 341 -11.96 10.92 -19.05
C ALA A 341 -12.68 9.81 -18.26
N LEU A 342 -12.26 8.55 -18.43
CA LEU A 342 -12.73 7.42 -17.62
C LEU A 342 -12.36 7.60 -16.16
N GLN A 343 -11.14 8.05 -15.86
CA GLN A 343 -10.74 8.32 -14.49
C GLN A 343 -11.61 9.43 -13.88
N LEU A 344 -11.72 10.57 -14.54
CA LEU A 344 -12.46 11.73 -14.03
C LEU A 344 -13.96 11.49 -13.84
N ARG A 345 -14.60 10.72 -14.75
CA ARG A 345 -16.07 10.60 -14.80
C ARG A 345 -16.61 9.27 -14.29
N VAL A 346 -15.76 8.25 -14.18
CA VAL A 346 -16.13 6.88 -13.80
C VAL A 346 -15.33 6.39 -12.59
N ASP A 347 -14.31 7.15 -12.15
CA ASP A 347 -13.45 6.81 -11.01
C ASP A 347 -12.93 5.37 -11.12
N MET A 348 -12.25 5.12 -12.24
CA MET A 348 -11.91 3.76 -12.66
C MET A 348 -10.76 3.16 -11.86
N LEU A 349 -9.75 3.95 -11.51
CA LEU A 349 -8.50 3.55 -10.89
C LEU A 349 -8.36 4.17 -9.50
N LYS A 350 -7.71 3.45 -8.59
CA LYS A 350 -7.29 4.02 -7.30
C LYS A 350 -6.04 4.86 -7.53
N GLU A 351 -6.19 6.17 -7.54
CA GLU A 351 -5.10 7.11 -7.88
C GLU A 351 -3.88 6.98 -6.95
N ASP A 352 -4.11 6.59 -5.70
CA ASP A 352 -3.05 6.31 -4.71
C ASP A 352 -2.10 5.17 -5.13
N PHE A 353 -2.54 4.28 -6.01
CA PHE A 353 -1.80 3.08 -6.40
C PHE A 353 -1.53 2.98 -7.90
N THR A 354 -2.41 3.53 -8.74
CA THR A 354 -2.31 3.41 -10.21
C THR A 354 -2.71 4.73 -10.85
N THR A 355 -1.72 5.46 -11.37
CA THR A 355 -1.98 6.65 -12.19
C THR A 355 -2.48 6.26 -13.58
N VAL A 356 -3.20 7.19 -14.22
CA VAL A 356 -3.67 7.02 -15.59
C VAL A 356 -2.51 6.78 -16.56
N ASP A 357 -1.38 7.47 -16.38
CA ASP A 357 -0.19 7.30 -17.21
C ASP A 357 0.44 5.91 -17.06
N ASN A 358 0.45 5.35 -15.85
CA ASN A 358 0.92 3.98 -15.63
C ASN A 358 0.01 2.96 -16.32
N PHE A 359 -1.30 3.17 -16.26
CA PHE A 359 -2.26 2.30 -16.94
C PHE A 359 -2.14 2.41 -18.47
N HIS A 360 -1.99 3.63 -18.98
CA HIS A 360 -1.74 3.88 -20.40
C HIS A 360 -0.47 3.19 -20.88
N LYS A 361 0.64 3.36 -20.16
CA LYS A 361 1.93 2.73 -20.45
C LYS A 361 1.84 1.22 -20.52
N LEU A 362 1.06 0.60 -19.63
CA LEU A 362 0.80 -0.84 -19.64
C LEU A 362 0.03 -1.27 -20.91
N LEU A 363 -1.03 -0.55 -21.27
CA LEU A 363 -1.86 -0.87 -22.43
C LEU A 363 -1.11 -0.73 -23.75
N THR A 364 -0.17 0.22 -23.85
CA THR A 364 0.63 0.48 -25.06
C THR A 364 1.98 -0.25 -25.07
N ALA A 365 2.29 -1.03 -24.04
CA ALA A 365 3.57 -1.73 -23.93
C ALA A 365 3.76 -2.77 -25.05
N LYS A 366 4.96 -2.80 -25.64
CA LYS A 366 5.38 -3.88 -26.56
C LYS A 366 5.67 -5.19 -25.83
N ASP A 367 6.02 -5.08 -24.55
CA ASP A 367 6.17 -6.19 -23.61
C ASP A 367 5.95 -5.68 -22.18
N PHE A 368 5.01 -6.27 -21.44
CA PHE A 368 4.71 -5.92 -20.05
C PHE A 368 5.31 -6.88 -19.01
N SER A 369 6.06 -7.90 -19.41
CA SER A 369 6.67 -8.86 -18.47
C SER A 369 7.67 -8.23 -17.50
N ASN A 370 8.28 -7.11 -17.90
CA ASN A 370 9.23 -6.35 -17.08
C ASN A 370 8.67 -5.03 -16.54
N LEU A 371 7.37 -4.75 -16.75
CA LEU A 371 6.74 -3.55 -16.21
C LEU A 371 6.37 -3.78 -14.75
N ASP A 372 6.92 -2.95 -13.86
CA ASP A 372 6.50 -2.89 -12.46
C ASP A 372 5.24 -2.03 -12.31
N VAL A 373 4.17 -2.46 -12.98
CA VAL A 373 2.88 -1.76 -12.97
C VAL A 373 1.79 -2.72 -12.55
N LYS A 374 1.05 -2.36 -11.50
CA LYS A 374 -0.22 -3.01 -11.12
C LYS A 374 -1.36 -2.03 -11.29
N VAL A 375 -2.48 -2.53 -11.81
CA VAL A 375 -3.70 -1.76 -12.04
C VAL A 375 -4.67 -2.05 -10.92
N HIS A 376 -4.84 -1.08 -10.02
CA HIS A 376 -5.81 -1.14 -8.92
C HIS A 376 -7.08 -0.42 -9.36
N LEU A 377 -8.16 -1.18 -9.51
CA LEU A 377 -9.45 -0.62 -9.87
C LEU A 377 -10.12 0.02 -8.66
N ASN A 378 -10.83 1.11 -8.88
CA ASN A 378 -11.74 1.73 -7.92
C ASN A 378 -13.21 1.55 -8.30
N CYS A 379 -13.48 1.00 -9.49
CA CYS A 379 -14.82 0.69 -9.96
C CYS A 379 -15.18 -0.80 -9.82
N ASP A 380 -16.48 -1.09 -9.73
CA ASP A 380 -16.97 -2.46 -9.64
C ASP A 380 -16.65 -3.29 -10.91
N ASN A 381 -16.56 -4.61 -10.76
CA ASN A 381 -16.17 -5.51 -11.85
C ASN A 381 -17.11 -5.43 -13.07
N LYS A 382 -18.41 -5.09 -12.89
CA LYS A 382 -19.38 -4.99 -13.99
C LYS A 382 -19.12 -3.72 -14.83
N GLN A 383 -18.78 -2.61 -14.18
CA GLN A 383 -18.34 -1.40 -14.86
C GLN A 383 -17.03 -1.62 -15.61
N PHE A 384 -16.04 -2.22 -14.95
CA PHE A 384 -14.75 -2.53 -15.57
C PHE A 384 -14.90 -3.47 -16.77
N TYR A 385 -15.76 -4.49 -16.66
CA TYR A 385 -16.11 -5.37 -17.77
C TYR A 385 -16.65 -4.58 -18.98
N TYR A 386 -17.54 -3.62 -18.75
CA TYR A 386 -18.09 -2.84 -19.85
C TYR A 386 -17.03 -1.93 -20.50
N ILE A 387 -16.18 -1.28 -19.70
CA ILE A 387 -15.09 -0.43 -20.18
C ILE A 387 -14.13 -1.24 -21.07
N ILE A 388 -13.66 -2.39 -20.59
CA ILE A 388 -12.74 -3.21 -21.38
C ILE A 388 -13.41 -3.70 -22.66
N THR A 389 -14.71 -4.04 -22.64
CA THR A 389 -15.48 -4.42 -23.84
C THR A 389 -15.43 -3.31 -24.92
N LYS A 390 -15.50 -2.03 -24.51
CA LYS A 390 -15.36 -0.88 -25.42
C LYS A 390 -13.94 -0.68 -25.93
N LEU A 391 -12.93 -1.06 -25.14
CA LEU A 391 -11.53 -0.99 -25.55
C LEU A 391 -11.13 -2.11 -26.50
N GLN A 392 -11.67 -3.33 -26.37
CA GLN A 392 -11.22 -4.52 -27.15
C GLN A 392 -11.05 -4.28 -28.66
N PRO A 393 -11.93 -3.56 -29.37
CA PRO A 393 -11.79 -3.33 -30.81
C PRO A 393 -10.47 -2.69 -31.24
N TYR A 394 -9.82 -1.92 -30.34
CA TYR A 394 -8.58 -1.20 -30.64
C TYR A 394 -7.30 -2.01 -30.33
N PHE A 395 -7.45 -3.23 -29.81
CA PHE A 395 -6.35 -4.06 -29.30
C PHE A 395 -6.36 -5.46 -29.89
N THR A 396 -5.16 -5.98 -30.16
CA THR A 396 -4.99 -7.33 -30.72
C THR A 396 -5.23 -8.42 -29.66
N ASN A 397 -4.77 -8.20 -28.44
CA ASN A 397 -4.72 -9.21 -27.37
C ASN A 397 -5.42 -8.79 -26.07
N LEU A 398 -6.09 -7.63 -26.02
CA LEU A 398 -6.86 -7.20 -24.85
C LEU A 398 -8.14 -8.03 -24.70
N LYS A 399 -7.97 -9.25 -24.19
CA LYS A 399 -9.03 -10.22 -23.94
C LYS A 399 -9.03 -10.59 -22.47
N TRP A 400 -10.17 -11.02 -21.96
CA TRP A 400 -10.34 -11.44 -20.56
C TRP A 400 -9.30 -12.47 -20.13
N VAL A 401 -9.03 -13.44 -20.99
CA VAL A 401 -8.01 -14.48 -20.74
C VAL A 401 -6.62 -13.87 -20.63
N THR A 402 -6.28 -12.88 -21.46
CA THR A 402 -4.97 -12.20 -21.41
C THR A 402 -4.86 -11.32 -20.16
N ILE A 403 -5.92 -10.59 -19.81
CA ILE A 403 -5.98 -9.77 -18.60
C ILE A 403 -5.78 -10.64 -17.36
N ALA A 404 -6.51 -11.75 -17.23
CA ALA A 404 -6.38 -12.69 -16.13
C ALA A 404 -4.97 -13.31 -16.08
N LYS A 405 -4.45 -13.79 -17.23
CA LYS A 405 -3.11 -14.40 -17.30
C LYS A 405 -1.97 -13.41 -17.05
N SER A 406 -2.20 -12.11 -17.23
CA SER A 406 -1.19 -11.08 -16.93
C SER A 406 -0.90 -10.96 -15.43
N MET A 407 -1.88 -11.26 -14.57
CA MET A 407 -1.80 -11.06 -13.12
C MET A 407 -1.51 -9.61 -12.70
N LEU A 408 -1.78 -8.63 -13.58
CA LEU A 408 -1.49 -7.21 -13.33
C LEU A 408 -2.69 -6.41 -12.80
N PHE A 409 -3.90 -6.98 -12.83
CA PHE A 409 -5.14 -6.27 -12.51
C PHE A 409 -5.69 -6.72 -11.16
N LEU A 410 -6.06 -5.75 -10.32
CA LEU A 410 -6.61 -5.91 -8.98
C LEU A 410 -7.98 -5.23 -8.92
N SER A 411 -8.97 -5.92 -8.37
CA SER A 411 -10.32 -5.39 -8.17
C SER A 411 -10.36 -4.28 -7.12
N GLU A 412 -11.52 -3.63 -6.98
CA GLU A 412 -11.81 -2.65 -5.92
C GLU A 412 -11.46 -3.17 -4.51
N GLY A 413 -11.62 -4.46 -4.26
CA GLY A 413 -11.25 -5.12 -3.00
C GLY A 413 -9.76 -5.51 -2.90
N ASN A 414 -8.88 -4.96 -3.73
CA ASN A 414 -7.44 -5.29 -3.82
C ASN A 414 -7.15 -6.78 -4.07
N SER A 415 -8.07 -7.49 -4.73
CA SER A 415 -7.92 -8.91 -5.07
C SER A 415 -7.57 -9.08 -6.54
N LEU A 416 -6.69 -10.01 -6.90
CA LEU A 416 -6.31 -10.24 -8.30
C LEU A 416 -7.54 -10.63 -9.12
N LEU A 417 -7.71 -9.99 -10.28
CA LEU A 417 -8.82 -10.28 -11.19
C LEU A 417 -8.57 -11.58 -11.95
N GLY A 418 -9.32 -12.62 -11.60
CA GLY A 418 -9.34 -13.88 -12.30
C GLY A 418 -10.29 -13.89 -13.50
N GLN A 419 -10.17 -14.92 -14.34
CA GLN A 419 -11.06 -15.11 -15.49
C GLN A 419 -12.52 -15.31 -15.06
N SER A 420 -12.76 -15.95 -13.91
CA SER A 420 -14.08 -16.17 -13.31
C SER A 420 -14.74 -14.86 -12.83
N ASP A 421 -13.93 -13.92 -12.32
CA ASP A 421 -14.43 -12.63 -11.83
C ASP A 421 -14.90 -11.76 -13.00
N LEU A 422 -14.18 -11.82 -14.13
CA LEU A 422 -14.54 -11.11 -15.36
C LEU A 422 -15.70 -11.77 -16.10
N SER A 423 -15.81 -13.10 -16.07
CA SER A 423 -16.93 -13.81 -16.73
C SER A 423 -18.24 -13.64 -15.96
N SER A 424 -18.22 -13.67 -14.63
CA SER A 424 -19.39 -13.43 -13.77
C SER A 424 -19.82 -11.96 -13.76
N ALA A 425 -18.89 -11.04 -14.03
CA ALA A 425 -19.17 -9.61 -14.16
C ALA A 425 -19.77 -9.20 -15.52
N LYS A 426 -20.05 -10.16 -16.42
CA LYS A 426 -20.66 -9.90 -17.73
C LYS A 426 -21.97 -9.12 -17.56
N ASN A 427 -21.91 -7.84 -17.88
CA ASN A 427 -23.05 -6.95 -17.84
C ASN A 427 -22.93 -5.91 -18.96
N ASN A 428 -23.88 -5.92 -19.88
CA ASN A 428 -23.95 -4.95 -20.97
C ASN A 428 -24.64 -3.63 -20.56
N ASN A 429 -25.15 -3.57 -19.32
CA ASN A 429 -25.83 -2.40 -18.76
C ASN A 429 -25.31 -2.04 -17.36
N PRO A 430 -24.05 -1.58 -17.23
CA PRO A 430 -23.53 -1.08 -15.97
C PRO A 430 -24.18 0.25 -15.56
N LYS A 431 -24.03 0.62 -14.27
CA LYS A 431 -24.59 1.87 -13.70
C LYS A 431 -24.24 3.11 -14.52
N LEU A 432 -22.99 3.22 -14.97
CA LEU A 432 -22.47 4.37 -15.71
C LEU A 432 -22.39 4.14 -17.23
N LYS A 433 -23.23 3.24 -17.79
CA LYS A 433 -23.21 2.89 -19.22
C LYS A 433 -23.23 4.11 -20.15
N THR A 434 -24.16 5.04 -19.93
CA THR A 434 -24.34 6.22 -20.79
C THR A 434 -23.14 7.15 -20.74
N VAL A 435 -22.54 7.32 -19.56
CA VAL A 435 -21.30 8.10 -19.36
C VAL A 435 -20.15 7.45 -20.11
N ILE A 436 -19.98 6.13 -19.95
CA ILE A 436 -18.95 5.36 -20.67
C ILE A 436 -19.15 5.45 -22.19
N ASP A 437 -20.37 5.23 -22.68
CA ASP A 437 -20.70 5.33 -24.12
C ASP A 437 -20.35 6.71 -24.71
N ASN A 438 -20.60 7.79 -23.95
CA ASN A 438 -20.27 9.15 -24.37
C ASN A 438 -18.75 9.39 -24.40
N ILE A 439 -17.99 8.85 -23.45
CA ILE A 439 -16.51 8.97 -23.43
C ILE A 439 -15.90 8.29 -24.66
N PHE A 440 -16.43 7.15 -25.08
CA PHE A 440 -15.92 6.39 -26.23
C PHE A 440 -16.46 6.89 -27.59
N ARG A 441 -17.35 7.89 -27.63
CA ARG A 441 -17.94 8.41 -28.87
C ARG A 441 -16.89 9.03 -29.80
N ASP A 442 -15.86 9.63 -29.21
CA ASP A 442 -14.82 10.38 -29.92
C ASP A 442 -13.54 9.55 -30.16
N MET A 443 -13.55 8.27 -29.79
CA MET A 443 -12.41 7.34 -29.98
C MET A 443 -12.40 6.66 -31.37
N LYS A 444 -13.33 7.02 -32.26
CA LYS A 444 -13.47 6.43 -33.59
C LYS A 444 -12.45 6.92 -34.59
#